data_AF-A0A8S3JTG1-F1
#
_entry.id   AF-A0A8S3JTG1-F1
#
_cell.length_a   1.000
_cell.length_b   1.000
_cell.length_c   1.000
_cell.angle_alpha   90.00
_cell.angle_beta   90.00
_cell.angle_gamma   90.00
#
_symmetry.space_group_name_H-M   'P 1'
#
loop_
_entity.id
_entity.type
_entity.pdbx_description
1 polymer ?
#
loop_
_entity_poly.entity_id
_entity_poly.type
_entity_poly.pdbx_seq_one_letter_code
_entity_poly.pdbx_strand_id
1 'polypeptide(L)' 'MVVKDVVYDLTEFMREHPGGSDIMLEYAGTDATMAFSDKPHSLDAWTILEKYIVGELVPEERMFDTNISS' A
#
# COMPACT_ATOMS: atom_id res chain seq x y z
N MET A 1 -6.09 -1.77 -0.16
CA MET A 1 -4.98 -1.64 0.80
C MET A 1 -4.43 -0.23 0.67
N VAL A 2 -3.95 0.39 1.74
CA VAL A 2 -3.33 1.72 1.68
C VAL A 2 -1.84 1.62 2.00
N VAL A 3 -0.99 2.29 1.21
CA VAL A 3 0.43 2.47 1.51
C VAL A 3 0.78 3.93 1.24
N LYS A 4 1.24 4.67 2.26
CA LYS A 4 1.57 6.11 2.19
C LYS A 4 0.43 6.94 1.57
N ASP A 5 -0.77 6.81 2.13
CA ASP A 5 -2.00 7.49 1.69
C ASP A 5 -2.50 7.14 0.28
N VAL A 6 -1.81 6.27 -0.45
CA VAL A 6 -2.23 5.79 -1.78
C VAL A 6 -3.04 4.51 -1.62
N VAL A 7 -4.18 4.44 -2.33
CA VAL A 7 -5.08 3.28 -2.31
C VAL A 7 -4.75 2.36 -3.49
N TYR A 8 -4.57 1.08 -3.17
CA TYR A 8 -4.24 0.03 -4.13
C TYR A 8 -5.30 -1.07 -4.16
N ASP A 9 -5.71 -1.46 -5.36
CA ASP A 9 -6.46 -2.69 -5.62
C ASP A 9 -5.50 -3.80 -6.03
N LEU A 10 -5.16 -4.65 -5.07
CA LEU A 10 -4.20 -5.74 -5.25
C LEU A 10 -4.90 -7.10 -5.47
N THR A 11 -6.20 -7.10 -5.81
CA THR A 11 -7.00 -8.33 -5.91
C THR A 11 -6.37 -9.37 -6.84
N GLU A 12 -5.90 -8.93 -8.01
CA GLU A 12 -5.24 -9.80 -8.99
C GLU A 12 -3.81 -10.19 -8.56
N PHE A 13 -3.12 -9.33 -7.81
CA PHE A 13 -1.74 -9.59 -7.37
C PHE A 13 -1.64 -10.53 -6.17
N MET A 14 -2.74 -10.75 -5.43
CA MET A 14 -2.72 -11.48 -4.14
C MET A 14 -2.01 -12.84 -4.21
N ARG A 15 -2.15 -13.58 -5.31
CA ARG A 15 -1.56 -14.92 -5.48
C ARG A 15 -0.12 -14.89 -5.99
N GLU A 16 0.32 -13.75 -6.50
CA GLU A 16 1.67 -13.54 -7.04
C GLU A 16 2.62 -12.96 -5.99
N HIS A 17 2.08 -12.44 -4.88
CA HIS A 17 2.88 -11.87 -3.80
C HIS A 17 3.84 -12.91 -3.19
N PRO A 18 5.16 -12.67 -3.20
CA PRO A 18 6.15 -13.62 -2.67
C PRO A 18 5.99 -13.93 -1.17
N GLY A 19 5.40 -13.01 -0.40
CA GLY A 19 5.08 -13.21 1.01
C GLY A 19 3.80 -14.01 1.27
N GLY A 20 3.09 -14.43 0.21
CA GLY A 20 1.83 -15.17 0.28
C GLY A 20 0.59 -14.28 0.30
N SER A 21 -0.56 -14.88 0.01
CA SER A 21 -1.86 -14.19 0.02
C SER A 21 -2.39 -13.91 1.42
N ASP A 22 -2.06 -14.75 2.40
CA ASP A 22 -2.60 -14.67 3.76
C ASP A 22 -2.26 -13.34 4.42
N ILE A 23 -0.99 -12.89 4.29
CA ILE A 23 -0.56 -11.60 4.82
C ILE A 23 -1.21 -10.43 4.09
N MET A 24 -1.53 -10.56 2.80
CA MET A 24 -2.25 -9.51 2.07
C MET A 24 -3.69 -9.38 2.53
N LEU A 25 -4.34 -10.50 2.86
CA LEU A 25 -5.70 -10.53 3.38
C LEU A 25 -5.78 -9.94 4.80
N GLU A 26 -4.76 -10.13 5.63
CA GLU A 26 -4.67 -9.51 6.96
C GLU A 26 -4.74 -7.97 6.90
N TYR A 27 -4.11 -7.38 5.87
CA TYR A 27 -4.11 -5.93 5.64
C TYR A 27 -5.11 -5.48 4.56
N ALA A 28 -6.06 -6.32 4.18
CA ALA A 28 -7.07 -5.96 3.20
C ALA A 28 -7.98 -4.84 3.77
N GLY A 29 -8.09 -3.74 3.02
CA GLY A 29 -8.89 -2.59 3.42
C GLY A 29 -8.29 -1.71 4.53
N THR A 30 -7.07 -1.99 4.99
CA THR A 30 -6.39 -1.19 6.03
C THR A 30 -5.17 -0.45 5.47
N ASP A 31 -4.59 0.43 6.29
CA ASP A 31 -3.24 0.96 6.07
C ASP A 31 -2.20 -0.11 6.38
N ALA A 32 -1.35 -0.40 5.40
CA ALA A 32 -0.28 -1.38 5.44
C ALA A 32 1.10 -0.71 5.33
N THR A 33 1.19 0.61 5.50
CA THR A 33 2.41 1.40 5.27
C THR A 33 3.59 0.90 6.09
N MET A 34 3.38 0.66 7.39
CA MET A 34 4.40 0.11 8.29
C MET A 34 4.75 -1.32 7.91
N ALA A 35 3.75 -2.18 7.71
CA ALA A 35 3.95 -3.57 7.33
C ALA A 35 4.73 -3.72 6.01
N PHE A 36 4.48 -2.83 5.05
CA PHE A 36 5.20 -2.77 3.79
C PHE A 36 6.61 -2.21 3.94
N SER A 37 6.79 -1.15 4.74
CA SER A 37 8.10 -0.47 4.91
C SER A 37 9.08 -1.22 5.83
N ASP A 38 8.58 -2.02 6.77
CA ASP A 38 9.40 -2.81 7.72
C ASP A 38 10.02 -4.06 7.07
N LYS A 39 9.61 -4.40 5.84
CA LYS A 39 10.17 -5.49 5.06
C LYS A 39 11.11 -4.95 3.99
N PRO A 40 12.17 -5.68 3.62
CA PRO A 40 13.08 -5.28 2.55
C PRO A 40 12.44 -5.52 1.17
N HIS A 41 11.33 -4.85 0.88
CA HIS A 41 10.76 -4.80 -0.46
C HIS A 41 11.76 -4.10 -1.40
N SER A 42 12.05 -4.73 -2.54
CA SER A 42 12.95 -4.17 -3.55
C SER A 42 12.32 -2.92 -4.19
N LEU A 43 13.13 -2.14 -4.92
CA LEU A 43 12.61 -1.06 -5.77
C LEU A 43 11.55 -1.57 -6.75
N ASP A 44 11.74 -2.78 -7.29
CA ASP A 44 10.77 -3.42 -8.18
C ASP A 44 9.40 -3.63 -7.52
N ALA A 45 9.36 -3.90 -6.21
CA ALA A 45 8.09 -4.04 -5.49
C ALA A 45 7.31 -2.71 -5.44
N TRP A 46 8.00 -1.57 -5.32
CA TRP A 46 7.39 -0.26 -5.44
C TRP A 46 6.86 -0.01 -6.86
N THR A 47 7.62 -0.39 -7.88
CA THR A 47 7.16 -0.31 -9.28
C THR A 47 5.99 -1.24 -9.58
N ILE A 48 5.88 -2.39 -8.91
CA ILE A 48 4.71 -3.27 -9.02
C ILE A 48 3.48 -2.56 -8.45
N LEU A 49 3.58 -1.95 -7.26
CA LEU A 49 2.46 -1.23 -6.63
C LEU A 49 1.89 -0.13 -7.53
N GLU A 50 2.72 0.59 -8.28
CA GLU A 50 2.26 1.66 -9.19
C GLU A 50 1.21 1.18 -10.20
N LYS A 51 1.25 -0.10 -10.60
CA LYS A 51 0.28 -0.68 -11.55
C LYS A 51 -1.13 -0.86 -10.97
N TYR A 52 -1.24 -0.85 -9.65
CA TYR A 52 -2.45 -1.19 -8.90
C TYR A 52 -3.05 0.02 -8.18
N ILE A 53 -2.57 1.24 -8.44
CA ILE A 53 -3.12 2.47 -7.87
C ILE A 53 -4.54 2.68 -8.38
N VAL A 54 -5.48 2.85 -7.45
CA VAL A 54 -6.88 3.21 -7.75
C VAL A 54 -7.28 4.58 -7.23
N GLY A 55 -6.42 5.22 -6.43
CA GLY A 55 -6.62 6.59 -5.96
C GLY A 55 -5.76 6.91 -4.75
N GLU A 56 -6.11 8.01 -4.09
CA GLU A 56 -5.51 8.45 -2.83
C GLU A 56 -6.61 8.57 -1.78
N LEU A 57 -6.25 8.46 -0.51
CA LEU A 57 -7.16 8.79 0.59
C LEU A 57 -7.63 10.24 0.49
N VAL A 58 -8.81 10.52 1.04
CA VAL A 58 -9.28 11.90 1.20
C VAL A 58 -8.36 12.65 2.17
N PRO A 59 -8.14 13.96 1.98
CA PRO A 59 -7.17 14.73 2.78
C PRO A 59 -7.31 14.57 4.29
N GLU A 60 -8.54 14.44 4.79
CA GLU A 60 -8.85 14.30 6.21
C GLU A 60 -8.37 12.97 6.82
N GLU A 61 -8.12 11.96 5.99
CA GLU A 61 -7.67 10.63 6.40
C GLU A 61 -6.18 10.39 6.10
N ARG A 62 -5.50 11.36 5.46
CA ARG A 62 -4.08 11.24 5.11
C ARG A 62 -3.19 11.41 6.33
N MET A 63 -2.19 10.55 6.47
CA MET A 63 -1.21 10.59 7.55
C MET A 63 0.20 10.98 7.09
N PHE A 64 0.46 10.93 5.79
CA PHE A 64 1.77 11.16 5.17
C PHE A 64 1.77 12.33 4.17
N ASP A 65 0.63 13.00 3.96
CA ASP A 65 0.55 14.22 3.15
C ASP A 65 1.38 15.35 3.78
N THR A 66 2.48 15.70 3.11
CA THR A 66 3.43 16.73 3.55
C THR A 66 2.89 18.16 3.45
N ASN A 67 1.64 18.35 3.01
CA ASN A 67 1.01 19.67 2.90
C ASN A 67 0.48 20.25 4.22
N ILE A 68 0.61 19.56 5.36
CA ILE A 68 0.51 20.20 6.67
C ILE A 68 1.88 20.76 7.08
N SER A 69 2.38 21.67 6.24
CA SER A 69 3.34 22.68 6.69
C SER A 69 2.54 23.80 7.35
N SER A 70 2.37 23.72 8.67
CA SER A 70 2.03 24.90 9.49
C SER A 70 3.31 25.53 10.01
#